data_AF-A0A843C785-F1
#
_entry.id   AF-A0A843C785-F1
#
_cell.length_a   1.000
_cell.length_b   1.000
_cell.length_c   1.000
_cell.angle_alpha   90.00
_cell.angle_beta   90.00
_cell.angle_gamma   90.00
#
_symmetry.space_group_name_H-M   'P 1'
#
loop_
_entity.id
_entity.type
_entity.pdbx_description
1 polymer ?
#
loop_
_entity_poly.entity_id
_entity_poly.type
_entity_poly.pdbx_seq_one_letter_code
_entity_poly.pdbx_strand_id
1 'polypeptide(L)' 'MESATTIQISQKSKEKLASLKNHPNESFEDMINRLLAAFVEEDADLLTDKDMRDIEKSIQDIKSGKFMTNKQLKKKYGI' A
#
# COMPACT_ATOMS: atom_id res chain seq x y z
N MET A 1 -16.91 19.67 1.94
CA MET A 1 -16.53 18.95 0.71
C MET A 1 -15.57 19.87 -0.02
N GLU A 2 -14.35 19.41 -0.31
CA GLU A 2 -13.46 20.17 -1.19
C GLU A 2 -14.12 20.35 -2.55
N SER A 3 -13.91 21.53 -3.13
CA SER A 3 -14.41 21.88 -4.45
C SER A 3 -13.62 21.14 -5.52
N ALA A 4 -14.30 20.28 -6.28
CA ALA A 4 -13.69 19.58 -7.40
C ALA A 4 -13.31 20.55 -8.53
N THR A 5 -12.13 20.35 -9.11
CA THR A 5 -11.66 21.07 -10.29
C THR A 5 -11.44 20.10 -11.45
N THR A 6 -11.21 20.64 -12.65
CA THR A 6 -10.95 19.83 -13.85
C THR A 6 -9.57 20.15 -14.41
N ILE A 7 -8.83 19.10 -14.77
CA ILE A 7 -7.58 19.21 -15.54
C ILE A 7 -7.77 18.60 -16.93
N GLN A 8 -7.12 19.17 -17.93
CA GLN A 8 -7.11 18.61 -19.28
C GLN A 8 -5.83 17.79 -19.49
N ILE A 9 -6.00 16.55 -19.92
CA ILE A 9 -4.91 15.62 -20.23
C ILE A 9 -5.22 14.86 -21.52
N SER A 10 -4.18 14.37 -22.18
CA SER A 10 -4.36 13.49 -23.34
C SER A 10 -4.99 12.15 -22.92
N GLN A 11 -5.69 11.50 -23.85
CA GLN A 11 -6.25 10.16 -23.63
C GLN A 11 -5.16 9.14 -23.25
N LYS A 12 -3.99 9.22 -23.91
CA LYS A 12 -2.82 8.38 -23.60
C LYS A 12 -2.29 8.62 -22.18
N SER A 13 -2.30 9.88 -21.71
CA SER A 13 -1.91 10.20 -20.33
C SER A 13 -2.91 9.64 -19.32
N LYS A 14 -4.22 9.72 -19.62
CA LYS A 14 -5.27 9.15 -18.77
C LYS A 14 -5.12 7.63 -18.60
N GLU A 15 -4.79 6.92 -19.67
CA GLU A 15 -4.55 5.47 -19.63
C GLU A 15 -3.33 5.10 -18.78
N LYS A 16 -2.23 5.86 -18.94
CA LYS A 16 -1.05 5.70 -18.08
C LYS A 16 -1.39 5.94 -16.61
N LEU A 17 -2.12 7.01 -16.30
CA LEU A 17 -2.55 7.28 -14.92
C LEU A 17 -3.45 6.16 -14.37
N ALA A 18 -4.33 5.58 -15.19
CA ALA A 18 -5.15 4.45 -14.77
C ALA A 18 -4.32 3.21 -14.42
N SER A 19 -3.21 2.96 -15.12
CA SER A 19 -2.28 1.86 -14.81
C SER A 19 -1.47 2.06 -13.52
N LEU A 20 -1.43 3.28 -12.97
CA LEU A 20 -0.75 3.59 -11.70
C LEU A 20 -1.64 3.36 -10.47
N LYS A 21 -2.88 2.90 -10.69
CA LYS A 21 -3.77 2.52 -9.59
C LYS A 21 -3.32 1.21 -8.96
N ASN A 22 -3.29 1.15 -7.63
CA ASN A 22 -3.02 -0.05 -6.84
C ASN A 22 -4.11 -1.10 -6.98
N HIS A 23 -5.36 -0.67 -7.15
CA HIS A 23 -6.50 -1.55 -7.39
C HIS A 23 -7.52 -0.91 -8.35
N PRO A 24 -8.33 -1.71 -9.07
CA PRO A 24 -9.27 -1.19 -10.07
C PRO A 24 -10.22 -0.09 -9.57
N ASN A 25 -10.59 -0.16 -8.28
CA ASN A 25 -11.55 0.73 -7.63
C ASN A 25 -10.92 2.00 -7.02
N GLU A 26 -9.61 2.22 -7.14
CA GLU A 26 -8.96 3.42 -6.58
C GLU A 26 -9.43 4.65 -7.35
N SER A 27 -9.74 5.75 -6.68
CA SER A 27 -10.13 6.98 -7.36
C SER A 27 -8.89 7.63 -8.00
N PHE A 28 -9.10 8.54 -8.97
CA PHE A 28 -7.97 9.32 -9.49
C PHE A 28 -7.42 10.29 -8.45
N GLU A 29 -8.29 10.80 -7.57
CA GLU A 29 -7.93 11.67 -6.44
C GLU A 29 -6.95 10.95 -5.49
N ASP A 30 -7.33 9.75 -5.01
CA ASP A 30 -6.50 8.96 -4.08
C ASP A 30 -5.15 8.59 -4.72
N MET A 31 -5.18 8.17 -5.99
CA MET A 31 -3.96 7.83 -6.73
C MET A 31 -3.04 9.05 -6.91
N ILE A 32 -3.59 10.21 -7.27
CA ILE A 32 -2.81 11.45 -7.42
C ILE A 32 -2.22 11.87 -6.08
N ASN A 33 -3.02 11.91 -5.02
CA ASN A 33 -2.56 12.32 -3.69
C ASN A 33 -1.50 11.37 -3.14
N ARG A 34 -1.64 10.06 -3.33
CA ARG A 34 -0.61 9.07 -2.99
C ARG A 34 0.69 9.28 -3.76
N LEU A 35 0.60 9.52 -5.08
CA LEU A 35 1.80 9.79 -5.88
C LEU A 35 2.46 11.09 -5.44
N LEU A 36 1.69 12.15 -5.21
CA LEU A 36 2.22 13.43 -4.71
C LEU A 36 2.87 13.27 -3.34
N ALA A 37 2.26 12.53 -2.42
CA ALA A 37 2.87 12.20 -1.13
C ALA A 37 4.21 11.49 -1.33
N ALA A 38 4.28 10.47 -2.19
CA ALA A 38 5.53 9.76 -2.48
C ALA A 38 6.63 10.62 -3.14
N PHE A 39 6.26 11.72 -3.82
CA PHE A 39 7.21 12.63 -4.46
C PHE A 39 7.58 13.86 -3.60
N VAL A 40 6.70 14.29 -2.69
CA VAL A 40 6.88 15.48 -1.85
C VAL A 40 7.39 15.09 -0.46
N GLU A 41 6.93 13.96 0.08
CA GLU A 41 7.46 13.37 1.30
C GLU A 41 8.54 12.36 0.90
N GLU A 42 9.78 12.83 0.73
CA GLU A 42 10.96 11.96 0.50
C GLU A 42 11.22 10.93 1.63
N ASP A 43 10.38 10.86 2.69
CA ASP A 43 10.64 10.09 3.91
C ASP A 43 9.45 9.27 4.48
N ALA A 44 8.19 9.48 4.07
CA ALA A 44 7.05 8.92 4.83
C ALA A 44 6.72 7.44 4.52
N ASP A 45 7.10 6.95 3.34
CA ASP A 45 6.78 5.59 2.86
C ASP A 45 8.02 4.67 2.76
N LEU A 46 9.18 5.10 3.24
CA LEU A 46 10.36 4.24 3.28
C LEU A 46 10.30 3.29 4.47
N LEU A 47 10.57 2.00 4.22
CA LEU A 47 10.82 1.03 5.28
C LEU A 47 11.94 1.58 6.17
N THR A 48 11.61 1.90 7.41
CA THR A 48 12.59 2.34 8.38
C THR A 48 13.50 1.15 8.75
N ASP A 49 14.64 1.42 9.37
CA ASP A 49 15.50 0.37 9.94
C ASP A 49 14.74 -0.51 10.94
N LYS A 50 13.71 0.02 11.57
CA LYS A 50 12.84 -0.75 12.46
C LYS A 50 11.96 -1.72 11.64
N ASP A 51 11.33 -1.24 10.58
CA ASP A 51 10.47 -2.07 9.72
C ASP A 51 11.28 -3.21 9.09
N MET A 52 12.50 -2.92 8.63
CA MET A 52 13.42 -3.94 8.11
C MET A 52 13.76 -5.01 9.16
N ARG A 53 14.07 -4.60 10.40
CA ARG A 53 14.34 -5.53 11.50
C ARG A 53 13.11 -6.38 11.84
N ASP A 54 11.92 -5.79 11.85
CA ASP A 54 10.67 -6.50 12.15
C ASP A 54 10.32 -7.51 11.04
N ILE A 55 10.60 -7.17 9.77
CA ILE A 55 10.47 -8.10 8.63
C ILE A 55 11.47 -9.27 8.76
N GLU A 56 12.75 -8.99 9.03
CA GLU A 56 13.77 -10.02 9.20
C GLU A 56 13.43 -10.99 10.34
N LYS A 57 12.97 -10.44 11.48
CA LYS A 57 12.51 -11.25 12.61
C LYS A 57 11.32 -12.12 12.23
N SER A 58 10.34 -11.57 11.52
CA SER A 58 9.17 -12.32 11.04
C SER A 58 9.57 -13.47 10.13
N ILE A 59 10.56 -13.26 9.25
CA ILE A 59 11.12 -14.32 8.40
C ILE A 59 11.80 -15.41 9.25
N GLN A 60 12.57 -15.04 10.28
CA GLN A 60 13.19 -16.01 11.20
C GLN A 60 12.15 -16.81 12.00
N ASP A 61 11.09 -16.16 12.48
CA ASP A 61 10.00 -16.82 13.18
C ASP A 61 9.30 -17.84 12.28
N ILE A 62 9.00 -17.49 11.03
CA ILE A 62 8.44 -18.43 10.04
C ILE A 62 9.40 -19.61 9.81
N LYS A 63 10.69 -19.36 9.57
CA LYS A 63 11.70 -20.40 9.34
C LYS A 63 11.89 -21.33 10.54
N SER A 64 11.73 -20.80 11.76
CA SER A 64 11.82 -21.58 13.00
C SER A 64 10.49 -22.27 13.40
N GLY A 65 9.46 -22.18 12.56
CA GLY A 65 8.16 -22.81 12.80
C GLY A 65 7.26 -22.04 13.77
N LYS A 66 7.63 -20.82 14.15
CA LYS A 66 6.84 -19.92 14.98
C LYS A 66 5.82 -19.16 14.14
N PHE A 67 4.90 -19.90 13.52
CA PHE A 67 3.75 -19.34 12.81
C PHE A 67 2.48 -20.12 13.16
N MET A 68 1.32 -19.51 12.92
CA MET A 68 0.02 -20.18 12.99
C MET A 68 -0.65 -20.11 11.64
N THR A 69 -1.22 -21.23 11.21
CA THR A 69 -2.09 -21.27 10.03
C THR A 69 -3.41 -20.56 10.32
N ASN A 70 -4.09 -20.09 9.27
CA ASN A 70 -5.43 -19.51 9.38
C ASN A 70 -6.40 -20.43 10.13
N LYS A 71 -6.36 -21.74 9.90
CA LYS A 71 -7.20 -22.72 10.62
C LYS A 71 -6.93 -22.72 12.13
N GLN A 72 -5.66 -22.67 12.53
CA GLN A 72 -5.27 -22.61 13.94
C GLN A 72 -5.64 -21.27 14.57
N LEU A 73 -5.49 -20.16 13.83
CA LEU A 73 -5.87 -18.82 14.26
C LEU A 73 -7.37 -18.73 14.57
N LYS A 74 -8.20 -19.15 13.61
CA LYS A 74 -9.66 -19.23 13.75
C LYS A 74 -10.09 -20.08 14.95
N LYS A 75 -9.48 -21.26 15.10
CA LYS A 75 -9.76 -22.16 16.24
C LYS A 75 -9.37 -21.54 17.59
N LYS A 76 -8.26 -20.79 17.66
CA LYS A 76 -7.74 -20.21 18.90
C LYS A 76 -8.51 -18.95 19.32
N TYR A 77 -8.92 -18.12 18.36
CA TYR A 77 -9.50 -16.80 18.61
C TYR A 77 -11.00 -16.69 18.28
N GLY A 78 -11.64 -17.75 17.77
CA GLY A 78 -13.09 -17.79 17.56
C GLY A 78 -13.60 -16.93 16.40
N ILE A 79 -12.74 -16.69 15.40
CA ILE A 79 -13.02 -15.92 14.16
C ILE A 79 -13.02 -16.81 12.91
#